data_AF-E3J9X3-F1
#
_entry.id   AF-E3J9X3-F1
#
_cell.length_a   1.000
_cell.length_b   1.000
_cell.length_c   1.000
_cell.angle_alpha   90.00
_cell.angle_beta   90.00
_cell.angle_gamma   90.00
#
_symmetry.space_group_name_H-M   'P 1'
#
loop_
_entity.id
_entity.type
_entity.pdbx_description
1 polymer ?
#
loop_
_entity_poly.entity_id
_entity_poly.type
_entity_poly.pdbx_seq_one_letter_code
_entity_poly.pdbx_strand_id
1 'polypeptide(L)'
;MTMSDRSGRNLIASSARTRWKRRLTGLALLVAGAAAVIPAQGALAAGNGPQPPSTRVDAAIKAAYLQAFTGGQNQAHNLAAVEDGPALASTLALAEQNFPAATSPSQVTVSGIKIKGPAKAALRFDVVYQGGYDIGQRDGTAVVVDRQWKVSRDTFCSVLSLAGAVCPPKAGRPPRDPAAARLAIQQAYTRAFTGGEDPAYSLGAVEDGPALAGTLAQAMQNFPGATSTAAVTTGDIVFTSPRSAALPFHITYQQGADFGVQNGTAVIVGGQWKVSRQTYCTVMGWAGATCPAP
;
A
#
# COMPACT_ATOMS: atom_id res chain seq x y z
N MET A 1 8.20 38.03 -49.32
CA MET A 1 6.90 37.34 -49.13
C MET A 1 6.40 37.66 -47.72
N THR A 2 5.10 37.86 -47.63
CA THR A 2 4.30 38.65 -46.68
C THR A 2 4.29 38.20 -45.20
N MET A 3 4.10 39.21 -44.34
CA MET A 3 3.62 39.17 -42.97
C MET A 3 2.35 38.33 -42.79
N SER A 4 2.14 37.77 -41.59
CA SER A 4 0.79 37.48 -41.06
C SER A 4 0.68 37.99 -39.62
N ASP A 5 -0.12 39.05 -39.51
CA ASP A 5 -0.70 39.63 -38.31
C ASP A 5 -2.19 39.20 -38.23
N ARG A 6 -2.78 39.39 -37.04
CA ARG A 6 -4.19 39.45 -36.65
C ARG A 6 -4.85 38.26 -35.92
N SER A 7 -4.99 38.51 -34.62
CA SER A 7 -6.24 38.86 -33.93
C SER A 7 -7.47 37.95 -34.08
N GLY A 8 -7.98 37.53 -32.92
CA GLY A 8 -9.33 37.97 -32.54
C GLY A 8 -10.22 37.00 -31.75
N ARG A 9 -10.67 37.51 -30.60
CA ARG A 9 -12.04 37.42 -30.02
C ARG A 9 -12.34 36.44 -28.87
N ASN A 10 -12.59 37.11 -27.73
CA ASN A 10 -13.42 36.79 -26.58
C ASN A 10 -14.81 36.20 -26.89
N LEU A 11 -15.28 35.30 -26.01
CA LEU A 11 -16.67 35.13 -25.51
C LEU A 11 -16.56 34.47 -24.10
N ILE A 12 -16.69 35.17 -22.98
CA ILE A 12 -17.90 35.54 -22.21
C ILE A 12 -18.84 34.37 -21.83
N ALA A 13 -18.91 34.12 -20.50
CA ALA A 13 -20.03 33.62 -19.66
C ALA A 13 -20.60 32.21 -19.97
N SER A 14 -21.08 31.42 -19.00
CA SER A 14 -21.85 31.78 -17.82
C SER A 14 -21.89 30.62 -16.81
N SER A 15 -21.99 31.00 -15.54
CA SER A 15 -22.25 30.14 -14.38
C SER A 15 -23.73 29.74 -14.30
N ALA A 16 -24.03 28.46 -14.09
CA ALA A 16 -25.37 28.01 -13.66
C ALA A 16 -25.29 27.34 -12.28
N ARG A 17 -25.71 28.08 -11.25
CA ARG A 17 -25.92 27.58 -9.89
C ARG A 17 -27.36 27.08 -9.78
N THR A 18 -27.56 25.78 -9.64
CA THR A 18 -28.88 25.19 -9.38
C THR A 18 -29.10 25.06 -7.88
N ARG A 19 -29.92 25.96 -7.31
CA ARG A 19 -30.50 25.86 -5.95
C ARG A 19 -32.01 25.85 -6.09
N TRP A 20 -32.66 24.71 -5.91
CA TRP A 20 -34.11 24.66 -5.73
C TRP A 20 -34.46 24.10 -4.35
N LYS A 21 -35.13 24.96 -3.57
CA LYS A 21 -35.66 24.70 -2.24
C LYS A 21 -37.06 24.07 -2.36
N ARG A 22 -37.28 23.06 -1.50
CA ARG A 22 -38.51 22.66 -0.78
C ARG A 22 -39.82 23.36 -1.14
N ARG A 23 -40.87 22.56 -1.34
CA ARG A 23 -42.19 22.79 -0.72
C ARG A 23 -42.81 21.46 -0.26
N LEU A 24 -43.15 21.45 1.04
CA LEU A 24 -44.09 20.54 1.70
C LEU A 24 -45.50 21.08 1.45
N THR A 25 -46.42 20.21 1.06
CA THR A 25 -47.86 20.39 1.30
C THR A 25 -48.50 19.01 1.29
N GLY A 26 -49.17 18.66 2.39
CA GLY A 26 -49.93 17.42 2.50
C GLY A 26 -51.29 17.52 1.82
N LEU A 27 -51.93 16.36 1.63
CA LEU A 27 -53.37 16.24 1.69
C LEU A 27 -53.72 14.78 2.00
N ALA A 28 -54.53 14.59 3.04
CA ALA A 28 -55.16 13.33 3.39
C ALA A 28 -56.33 13.06 2.43
N LEU A 29 -56.49 11.79 2.04
CA LEU A 29 -57.74 11.30 1.45
C LEU A 29 -57.96 9.85 1.94
N LEU A 30 -58.98 9.72 2.78
CA LEU A 30 -59.63 8.48 3.17
C LEU A 30 -60.38 7.91 1.96
N VAL A 31 -60.10 6.66 1.60
CA VAL A 31 -61.00 5.85 0.77
C VAL A 31 -61.25 4.55 1.52
N ALA A 32 -62.50 4.37 1.94
CA ALA A 32 -63.05 3.10 2.40
C ALA A 32 -63.32 2.22 1.16
N GLY A 33 -62.89 0.97 1.21
CA GLY A 33 -63.16 -0.04 0.19
C GLY A 33 -63.10 -1.43 0.81
N ALA A 34 -64.26 -2.08 0.89
CA ALA A 34 -64.44 -3.43 1.42
C ALA A 34 -63.90 -4.51 0.48
N ALA A 35 -63.40 -5.62 1.04
CA ALA A 35 -63.77 -7.02 0.74
C ALA A 35 -62.61 -8.01 0.91
N ALA A 36 -63.02 -9.25 1.21
CA ALA A 36 -62.29 -10.51 1.20
C ALA A 36 -61.51 -10.89 2.48
N VAL A 37 -62.19 -11.66 3.33
CA VAL A 37 -61.58 -12.58 4.29
C VAL A 37 -60.87 -13.68 3.49
N ILE A 38 -59.54 -13.62 3.44
CA ILE A 38 -58.68 -14.70 2.95
C ILE A 38 -58.23 -15.49 4.18
N PRO A 39 -58.38 -16.83 4.22
CA PRO A 39 -57.83 -17.62 5.32
C PRO A 39 -56.30 -17.51 5.27
N ALA A 40 -55.72 -17.00 6.36
CA ALA A 40 -54.28 -16.91 6.57
C ALA A 40 -53.68 -18.31 6.64
N GLN A 41 -53.23 -18.84 5.50
CA GLN A 41 -52.21 -19.87 5.46
C GLN A 41 -50.89 -19.23 5.89
N GLY A 42 -50.30 -19.77 6.96
CA GLY A 42 -49.03 -19.32 7.51
C GLY A 42 -47.90 -19.46 6.50
N ALA A 43 -47.66 -18.41 5.72
CA ALA A 43 -46.41 -18.16 5.06
C ALA A 43 -45.52 -17.40 6.04
N LEU A 44 -44.51 -18.08 6.60
CA LEU A 44 -43.40 -17.48 7.32
C LEU A 44 -42.69 -16.51 6.37
N ALA A 45 -43.14 -15.25 6.38
CA ALA A 45 -42.46 -14.15 5.72
C ALA A 45 -41.05 -14.03 6.31
N ALA A 46 -40.05 -14.13 5.42
CA ALA A 46 -38.68 -13.76 5.69
C ALA A 46 -38.65 -12.37 6.35
N GLY A 47 -38.26 -12.34 7.62
CA GLY A 47 -38.28 -11.13 8.42
C GLY A 47 -37.27 -10.11 7.93
N ASN A 48 -37.76 -9.06 7.25
CA ASN A 48 -37.07 -7.77 7.12
C ASN A 48 -37.12 -6.99 8.45
N GLY A 49 -36.80 -7.65 9.57
CA GLY A 49 -36.65 -7.02 10.87
C GLY A 49 -35.26 -6.39 11.01
N PRO A 50 -35.07 -5.37 11.86
CA PRO A 50 -33.75 -4.83 12.15
C PRO A 50 -32.82 -5.94 12.69
N GLN A 51 -31.86 -6.38 11.87
CA GLN A 51 -30.92 -7.42 12.29
C GLN A 51 -30.08 -6.94 13.48
N PRO A 52 -29.80 -7.79 14.49
CA PRO A 52 -29.00 -7.42 15.64
C PRO A 52 -27.66 -6.79 15.21
N PRO A 53 -27.16 -5.74 15.89
CA PRO A 53 -25.93 -5.05 15.49
C PRO A 53 -24.72 -5.98 15.25
N SER A 54 -24.56 -7.03 16.07
CA SER A 54 -23.50 -8.02 15.91
C SER A 54 -23.56 -8.77 14.57
N THR A 55 -24.75 -9.21 14.16
CA THR A 55 -24.94 -9.92 12.88
C THR A 55 -24.63 -9.03 11.66
N ARG A 56 -24.88 -7.71 11.76
CA ARG A 56 -24.53 -6.75 10.71
C ARG A 56 -23.02 -6.52 10.62
N VAL A 57 -22.35 -6.43 11.77
CA VAL A 57 -20.89 -6.32 11.82
C VAL A 57 -20.24 -7.59 11.24
N ASP A 58 -20.69 -8.76 11.64
CA ASP A 58 -20.19 -10.04 11.13
C ASP A 58 -20.37 -10.15 9.62
N ALA A 59 -21.54 -9.78 9.09
CA ALA A 59 -21.81 -9.76 7.66
C ALA A 59 -20.88 -8.78 6.91
N ALA A 60 -20.64 -7.59 7.46
CA ALA A 60 -19.74 -6.60 6.85
C ALA A 60 -18.28 -7.08 6.83
N ILE A 61 -17.82 -7.72 7.91
CA ILE A 61 -16.49 -8.32 7.98
C ILE A 61 -16.35 -9.44 6.94
N LYS A 62 -17.34 -10.34 6.86
CA LYS A 62 -17.36 -11.42 5.86
C LYS A 62 -17.30 -10.87 4.43
N ALA A 63 -18.10 -9.84 4.14
CA ALA A 63 -18.10 -9.19 2.84
C ALA A 63 -16.74 -8.57 2.49
N ALA A 64 -16.06 -7.93 3.45
CA ALA A 64 -14.73 -7.37 3.22
C ALA A 64 -13.69 -8.46 2.87
N TYR A 65 -13.72 -9.60 3.55
CA TYR A 65 -12.81 -10.72 3.25
C TYR A 65 -13.12 -11.38 1.90
N LEU A 66 -14.40 -11.57 1.57
CA LEU A 66 -14.81 -12.05 0.25
C LEU A 66 -14.31 -11.10 -0.84
N GLN A 67 -14.56 -9.80 -0.69
CA GLN A 67 -14.11 -8.80 -1.66
C GLN A 67 -12.58 -8.76 -1.81
N ALA A 68 -11.83 -8.84 -0.71
CA ALA A 68 -10.37 -8.76 -0.76
C ALA A 68 -9.69 -10.00 -1.37
N PHE A 69 -10.25 -11.20 -1.16
CA PHE A 69 -9.57 -12.46 -1.48
C PHE A 69 -10.24 -13.30 -2.56
N THR A 70 -11.45 -12.97 -3.02
CA THR A 70 -12.04 -13.59 -4.21
C THR A 70 -11.28 -13.11 -5.45
N GLY A 71 -10.45 -13.99 -6.01
CA GLY A 71 -9.75 -13.72 -7.27
C GLY A 71 -10.70 -13.57 -8.47
N GLY A 72 -10.16 -13.22 -9.63
CA GLY A 72 -10.92 -13.04 -10.88
C GLY A 72 -11.67 -11.72 -11.02
N GLN A 73 -11.56 -10.83 -10.03
CA GLN A 73 -12.05 -9.46 -10.09
C GLN A 73 -10.91 -8.49 -10.40
N ASN A 74 -11.24 -7.23 -10.71
CA ASN A 74 -10.21 -6.22 -10.89
C ASN A 74 -9.47 -5.93 -9.57
N GLN A 75 -8.16 -5.69 -9.64
CA GLN A 75 -7.33 -5.47 -8.44
C GLN A 75 -7.83 -4.29 -7.58
N ALA A 76 -8.31 -3.21 -8.20
CA ALA A 76 -8.80 -2.04 -7.49
C ALA A 76 -10.03 -2.35 -6.61
N HIS A 77 -10.89 -3.28 -7.04
CA HIS A 77 -12.03 -3.78 -6.31
C HIS A 77 -11.57 -4.54 -5.07
N ASN A 78 -10.61 -5.45 -5.22
CA ASN A 78 -10.08 -6.24 -4.10
C ASN A 78 -9.42 -5.32 -3.07
N LEU A 79 -8.55 -4.41 -3.54
CA LEU A 79 -7.82 -3.47 -2.70
C LEU A 79 -8.73 -2.45 -2.01
N ALA A 80 -9.91 -2.14 -2.55
CA ALA A 80 -10.86 -1.25 -1.88
C ALA A 80 -11.34 -1.82 -0.51
N ALA A 81 -11.36 -3.15 -0.35
CA ALA A 81 -11.69 -3.82 0.92
C ALA A 81 -10.49 -4.01 1.85
N VAL A 82 -9.31 -3.51 1.49
CA VAL A 82 -8.08 -3.64 2.28
C VAL A 82 -7.70 -2.29 2.88
N GLU A 83 -7.28 -2.29 4.14
CA GLU A 83 -6.66 -1.13 4.78
C GLU A 83 -5.42 -0.70 3.99
N ASP A 84 -5.36 0.56 3.58
CA ASP A 84 -4.27 1.10 2.76
C ASP A 84 -4.08 0.33 1.43
N GLY A 85 -5.17 -0.22 0.89
CA GLY A 85 -5.15 -1.06 -0.31
C GLY A 85 -4.50 -0.44 -1.55
N PRO A 86 -4.75 0.84 -1.91
CA PRO A 86 -4.09 1.45 -3.06
C PRO A 86 -2.55 1.39 -3.00
N ALA A 87 -1.96 1.44 -1.79
CA ALA A 87 -0.51 1.33 -1.60
C ALA A 87 0.04 -0.10 -1.76
N LEU A 88 -0.84 -1.09 -1.98
CA LEU A 88 -0.50 -2.51 -2.16
C LEU A 88 -0.70 -3.00 -3.59
N ALA A 89 -1.04 -2.12 -4.54
CA ALA A 89 -1.31 -2.51 -5.93
C ALA A 89 -0.15 -3.27 -6.58
N SER A 90 1.08 -2.74 -6.48
CA SER A 90 2.27 -3.39 -7.02
C SER A 90 2.58 -4.72 -6.30
N THR A 91 2.31 -4.80 -4.99
CA THR A 91 2.50 -6.04 -4.22
C THR A 91 1.51 -7.12 -4.64
N LEU A 92 0.25 -6.76 -4.87
CA LEU A 92 -0.76 -7.70 -5.37
C LEU A 92 -0.40 -8.18 -6.78
N ALA A 93 0.01 -7.28 -7.67
CA ALA A 93 0.45 -7.65 -9.02
C ALA A 93 1.64 -8.63 -9.00
N LEU A 94 2.63 -8.40 -8.12
CA LEU A 94 3.75 -9.32 -7.93
C LEU A 94 3.29 -10.69 -7.39
N ALA A 95 2.39 -10.70 -6.41
CA ALA A 95 1.84 -11.94 -5.86
C ALA A 95 1.11 -12.76 -6.93
N GLU A 96 0.30 -12.11 -7.77
CA GLU A 96 -0.42 -12.75 -8.88
C GLU A 96 0.53 -13.26 -9.96
N GLN A 97 1.64 -12.55 -10.23
CA GLN A 97 2.68 -13.01 -11.14
C GLN A 97 3.39 -14.26 -10.62
N ASN A 98 3.73 -14.29 -9.33
CA ASN A 98 4.42 -15.41 -8.69
C ASN A 98 3.48 -16.60 -8.46
N PHE A 99 2.18 -16.36 -8.31
CA PHE A 99 1.18 -17.38 -8.06
C PHE A 99 -0.07 -17.15 -8.94
N PRO A 100 -0.02 -17.53 -10.23
CA PRO A 100 -1.09 -17.26 -11.19
C PRO A 100 -2.47 -17.83 -10.81
N ALA A 101 -2.52 -18.90 -10.01
CA ALA A 101 -3.78 -19.45 -9.51
C ALA A 101 -4.58 -18.46 -8.64
N ALA A 102 -3.93 -17.45 -8.03
CA ALA A 102 -4.62 -16.38 -7.29
C ALA A 102 -5.44 -15.43 -8.16
N THR A 103 -5.22 -15.44 -9.48
CA THR A 103 -6.03 -14.64 -10.43
C THR A 103 -7.38 -15.29 -10.73
N SER A 104 -7.56 -16.56 -10.40
CA SER A 104 -8.83 -17.28 -10.57
C SER A 104 -9.74 -17.07 -9.37
N PRO A 105 -11.07 -17.18 -9.53
CA PRO A 105 -12.00 -17.14 -8.40
C PRO A 105 -11.59 -18.11 -7.29
N SER A 106 -11.81 -17.70 -6.04
CA SER A 106 -11.54 -18.50 -4.85
C SER A 106 -12.78 -18.56 -3.97
N GLN A 107 -12.89 -19.63 -3.19
CA GLN A 107 -13.85 -19.75 -2.12
C GLN A 107 -13.21 -19.23 -0.83
N VAL A 108 -13.78 -18.17 -0.26
CA VAL A 108 -13.34 -17.58 1.00
C VAL A 108 -14.35 -17.92 2.09
N THR A 109 -13.88 -18.50 3.19
CA THR A 109 -14.73 -18.74 4.37
C THR A 109 -14.16 -18.01 5.59
N VAL A 110 -15.05 -17.49 6.44
CA VAL A 110 -14.68 -16.71 7.62
C VAL A 110 -15.45 -17.24 8.83
N SER A 111 -14.72 -17.50 9.90
CA SER A 111 -15.25 -18.08 11.13
C SER A 111 -14.64 -17.42 12.39
N GLY A 112 -15.25 -17.68 13.55
CA GLY A 112 -14.68 -17.30 14.84
C GLY A 112 -14.45 -15.79 15.05
N ILE A 113 -15.33 -14.94 14.50
CA ILE A 113 -15.23 -13.48 14.62
C ILE A 113 -15.35 -13.07 16.11
N LYS A 114 -14.36 -12.33 16.60
CA LYS A 114 -14.27 -11.77 17.95
C LYS A 114 -14.02 -10.27 17.85
N ILE A 115 -15.02 -9.46 18.19
CA ILE A 115 -14.88 -8.00 18.24
C ILE A 115 -13.95 -7.62 19.40
N LYS A 116 -12.87 -6.89 19.11
CA LYS A 116 -11.83 -6.47 20.07
C LYS A 116 -11.87 -4.98 20.39
N GLY A 117 -12.99 -4.32 20.04
CA GLY A 117 -13.22 -2.90 20.23
C GLY A 117 -14.12 -2.34 19.12
N PRO A 118 -14.41 -1.04 19.13
CA PRO A 118 -15.35 -0.43 18.18
C PRO A 118 -14.86 -0.46 16.72
N ALA A 119 -13.56 -0.62 16.49
CA ALA A 119 -12.94 -0.53 15.16
C ALA A 119 -12.00 -1.71 14.83
N LYS A 120 -12.04 -2.81 15.59
CA LYS A 120 -11.15 -3.96 15.40
C LYS A 120 -11.83 -5.28 15.73
N ALA A 121 -11.59 -6.30 14.91
CA ALA A 121 -12.03 -7.66 15.15
C ALA A 121 -10.92 -8.66 14.80
N ALA A 122 -10.84 -9.76 15.53
CA ALA A 122 -10.01 -10.92 15.20
C ALA A 122 -10.91 -12.05 14.68
N LEU A 123 -10.43 -12.84 13.73
CA LEU A 123 -11.20 -13.92 13.09
C LEU A 123 -10.26 -14.99 12.53
N ARG A 124 -10.83 -16.09 12.06
CA ARG A 124 -10.16 -17.11 11.25
C ARG A 124 -10.75 -17.15 9.86
N PHE A 125 -9.94 -17.41 8.85
CA PHE A 125 -10.40 -17.53 7.47
C PHE A 125 -9.62 -18.58 6.69
N ASP A 126 -10.24 -19.09 5.65
CA ASP A 126 -9.69 -20.07 4.72
C ASP A 126 -9.92 -19.56 3.29
N VAL A 127 -8.96 -19.77 2.40
CA VAL A 127 -9.06 -19.40 0.97
C VAL A 127 -8.69 -20.62 0.12
N VAL A 128 -9.65 -21.11 -0.65
CA VAL A 128 -9.46 -22.23 -1.57
C VAL A 128 -9.57 -21.72 -3.00
N TYR A 129 -8.48 -21.77 -3.75
CA TYR A 129 -8.45 -21.35 -5.14
C TYR A 129 -9.02 -22.42 -6.06
N GLN A 130 -9.49 -22.02 -7.25
CA GLN A 130 -9.82 -22.96 -8.31
C GLN A 130 -8.63 -23.90 -8.58
N GLY A 131 -8.94 -25.19 -8.76
CA GLY A 131 -7.93 -26.26 -8.82
C GLY A 131 -7.64 -26.92 -7.46
N GLY A 132 -8.28 -26.47 -6.38
CA GLY A 132 -8.23 -27.14 -5.07
C GLY A 132 -7.02 -26.75 -4.22
N TYR A 133 -6.29 -25.71 -4.60
CA TYR A 133 -5.19 -25.20 -3.77
C TYR A 133 -5.76 -24.45 -2.57
N ASP A 134 -5.56 -25.01 -1.38
CA ASP A 134 -5.98 -24.46 -0.09
C ASP A 134 -4.76 -23.92 0.66
N ILE A 135 -4.81 -22.66 1.09
CA ILE A 135 -3.75 -22.05 1.92
C ILE A 135 -3.86 -22.43 3.41
N GLY A 136 -4.87 -23.24 3.75
CA GLY A 136 -5.23 -23.65 5.10
C GLY A 136 -5.82 -22.49 5.91
N GLN A 137 -6.20 -22.83 7.15
CA GLN A 137 -6.80 -21.85 8.06
C GLN A 137 -5.77 -20.83 8.54
N ARG A 138 -6.14 -19.56 8.44
CA ARG A 138 -5.31 -18.41 8.82
C ARG A 138 -6.02 -17.57 9.86
N ASP A 139 -5.24 -17.00 10.77
CA ASP A 139 -5.71 -15.92 11.63
C ASP A 139 -5.74 -14.61 10.85
N GLY A 140 -6.80 -13.83 11.07
CA GLY A 140 -7.02 -12.56 10.40
C GLY A 140 -7.48 -11.47 11.36
N THR A 141 -7.26 -10.23 10.96
CA THR A 141 -7.77 -9.03 11.62
C THR A 141 -8.60 -8.21 10.63
N ALA A 142 -9.75 -7.74 11.09
CA ALA A 142 -10.54 -6.72 10.40
C ALA A 142 -10.45 -5.40 11.17
N VAL A 143 -10.42 -4.29 10.44
CA VAL A 143 -10.36 -2.93 10.99
C VAL A 143 -11.41 -2.04 10.35
N VAL A 144 -11.84 -1.00 11.07
CA VAL A 144 -12.72 0.02 10.49
C VAL A 144 -11.88 1.18 9.95
N VAL A 145 -12.00 1.45 8.66
CA VAL A 145 -11.40 2.60 7.96
C VAL A 145 -12.53 3.35 7.25
N ASP A 146 -12.63 4.66 7.43
CA ASP A 146 -13.69 5.49 6.83
C ASP A 146 -15.12 4.95 7.06
N ARG A 147 -15.36 4.41 8.26
CA ARG A 147 -16.62 3.77 8.69
C ARG A 147 -16.97 2.48 7.93
N GLN A 148 -16.02 1.86 7.24
CA GLN A 148 -16.17 0.57 6.58
C GLN A 148 -15.25 -0.46 7.20
N TRP A 149 -15.76 -1.68 7.40
CA TRP A 149 -14.91 -2.82 7.77
C TRP A 149 -14.06 -3.21 6.57
N LYS A 150 -12.76 -3.38 6.82
CA LYS A 150 -11.75 -3.77 5.84
C LYS A 150 -10.88 -4.88 6.42
N VAL A 151 -10.28 -5.68 5.54
CA VAL A 151 -9.16 -6.55 5.90
C VAL A 151 -8.00 -5.67 6.34
N SER A 152 -7.40 -5.96 7.50
CA SER A 152 -6.22 -5.22 7.95
C SER A 152 -5.06 -5.39 6.97
N ARG A 153 -4.20 -4.37 6.86
CA ARG A 153 -3.02 -4.42 6.00
C ARG A 153 -2.16 -5.63 6.33
N ASP A 154 -1.92 -5.88 7.62
CA ASP A 154 -1.06 -6.96 8.09
C ASP A 154 -1.60 -8.34 7.68
N THR A 155 -2.93 -8.55 7.79
CA THR A 155 -3.56 -9.80 7.32
C THR A 155 -3.39 -9.99 5.82
N PHE A 156 -3.66 -8.94 5.03
CA PHE A 156 -3.53 -9.03 3.58
C PHE A 156 -2.07 -9.31 3.16
N CYS A 157 -1.12 -8.59 3.76
CA CYS A 157 0.31 -8.79 3.52
C CYS A 157 0.81 -10.17 3.92
N SER A 158 0.31 -10.74 5.01
CA SER A 158 0.64 -12.12 5.42
C SER A 158 0.12 -13.18 4.43
N VAL A 159 -0.95 -12.89 3.68
CA VAL A 159 -1.41 -13.77 2.60
C VAL A 159 -0.53 -13.57 1.36
N LEU A 160 -0.27 -12.32 0.95
CA LEU A 160 0.57 -12.05 -0.22
C LEU A 160 2.00 -12.59 -0.07
N SER A 161 2.54 -12.65 1.16
CA SER A 161 3.86 -13.25 1.40
C SER A 161 3.92 -14.74 1.10
N LEU A 162 2.79 -15.46 1.10
CA LEU A 162 2.74 -16.86 0.67
C LEU A 162 3.07 -17.01 -0.83
N ALA A 163 2.80 -15.97 -1.62
CA ALA A 163 3.17 -15.87 -3.02
C ALA A 163 4.52 -15.15 -3.23
N GLY A 164 5.34 -15.03 -2.18
CA GLY A 164 6.66 -14.39 -2.25
C GLY A 164 6.64 -12.87 -2.43
N ALA A 165 5.49 -12.21 -2.28
CA ALA A 165 5.41 -10.76 -2.36
C ALA A 165 5.69 -10.11 -0.99
N VAL A 166 6.49 -9.05 -0.98
CA VAL A 166 6.80 -8.27 0.22
C VAL A 166 6.01 -6.97 0.17
N CYS A 167 5.18 -6.73 1.18
CA CYS A 167 4.48 -5.46 1.30
C CYS A 167 5.44 -4.32 1.63
N PRO A 168 5.23 -3.12 1.04
CA PRO A 168 5.97 -1.95 1.47
C PRO A 168 5.58 -1.58 2.91
N PRO A 169 6.42 -0.81 3.62
CA PRO A 169 6.04 -0.26 4.91
C PRO A 169 4.75 0.56 4.83
N LYS A 170 4.00 0.62 5.93
CA LYS A 170 2.80 1.46 6.00
C LYS A 170 3.20 2.92 5.93
N ALA A 171 2.52 3.68 5.08
CA ALA A 171 2.74 5.12 4.99
C ALA A 171 2.36 5.80 6.31
N GLY A 172 3.20 6.74 6.75
CA GLY A 172 2.94 7.63 7.86
C GLY A 172 2.63 9.04 7.38
N ARG A 173 2.68 10.01 8.31
CA ARG A 173 2.53 11.42 7.95
C ARG A 173 3.71 11.83 7.06
N PRO A 174 3.46 12.36 5.84
CA PRO A 174 4.54 12.78 4.97
C PRO A 174 5.18 14.10 5.47
N PRO A 175 6.38 14.45 4.98
CA PRO A 175 6.99 15.76 5.23
C PRO A 175 6.17 16.90 4.60
N ARG A 176 6.50 18.15 4.96
CA ARG A 176 5.80 19.34 4.46
C ARG A 176 5.82 19.45 2.93
N ASP A 177 6.95 19.08 2.32
CA ASP A 177 7.10 19.01 0.87
C ASP A 177 7.53 17.58 0.47
N PRO A 178 6.57 16.70 0.18
CA PRO A 178 6.86 15.33 -0.22
C PRO A 178 7.56 15.22 -1.57
N ALA A 179 7.41 16.20 -2.48
CA ALA A 179 8.05 16.16 -3.79
C ALA A 179 9.54 16.48 -3.67
N ALA A 180 9.88 17.58 -2.98
CA ALA A 180 11.27 17.93 -2.71
C ALA A 180 11.99 16.85 -1.88
N ALA A 181 11.29 16.27 -0.89
CA ALA A 181 11.85 15.19 -0.09
C ALA A 181 12.17 13.93 -0.92
N ARG A 182 11.33 13.56 -1.90
CA ARG A 182 11.62 12.42 -2.80
C ARG A 182 12.88 12.67 -3.63
N LEU A 183 12.99 13.86 -4.23
CA LEU A 183 14.19 14.23 -5.01
C LEU A 183 15.45 14.18 -4.13
N ALA A 184 15.39 14.72 -2.92
CA ALA A 184 16.51 14.71 -1.99
C ALA A 184 16.92 13.29 -1.57
N ILE A 185 15.96 12.40 -1.34
CA ILE A 185 16.23 10.97 -1.03
C ILE A 185 16.89 10.28 -2.23
N GLN A 186 16.38 10.48 -3.45
CA GLN A 186 16.97 9.90 -4.66
C GLN A 186 18.43 10.35 -4.83
N GLN A 187 18.69 11.65 -4.67
CA GLN A 187 20.03 12.21 -4.72
C GLN A 187 20.95 11.64 -3.64
N ALA A 188 20.44 11.46 -2.41
CA ALA A 188 21.21 10.87 -1.33
C ALA A 188 21.62 9.42 -1.64
N TYR A 189 20.71 8.61 -2.20
CA TYR A 189 21.02 7.24 -2.61
C TYR A 189 22.05 7.21 -3.73
N THR A 190 21.85 8.00 -4.80
CA THR A 190 22.81 8.12 -5.91
C THR A 190 24.19 8.50 -5.38
N ARG A 191 24.28 9.54 -4.54
CA ARG A 191 25.56 9.98 -3.97
C ARG A 191 26.22 8.92 -3.07
N ALA A 192 25.44 8.18 -2.28
CA ALA A 192 25.97 7.19 -1.36
C ALA A 192 26.46 5.90 -2.05
N PHE A 193 25.85 5.51 -3.18
CA PHE A 193 26.06 4.19 -3.79
C PHE A 193 26.56 4.20 -5.24
N THR A 194 26.71 5.37 -5.88
CA THR A 194 27.44 5.45 -7.14
C THR A 194 28.94 5.30 -6.90
N GLY A 195 29.55 4.34 -7.59
CA GLY A 195 30.96 4.03 -7.46
C GLY A 195 31.87 5.04 -8.17
N GLY A 196 33.14 5.05 -7.77
CA GLY A 196 34.17 5.92 -8.36
C GLY A 196 34.16 7.37 -7.88
N GLU A 197 33.23 7.72 -6.99
CA GLU A 197 33.13 9.03 -6.36
C GLU A 197 34.13 9.22 -5.22
N ASP A 198 34.36 10.48 -4.82
CA ASP A 198 35.17 10.79 -3.64
C ASP A 198 34.54 10.19 -2.36
N PRO A 199 35.29 9.47 -1.52
CA PRO A 199 34.73 8.84 -0.32
C PRO A 199 34.05 9.81 0.65
N ALA A 200 34.59 11.01 0.85
CA ALA A 200 33.97 12.00 1.73
C ALA A 200 32.69 12.57 1.11
N TYR A 201 32.66 12.73 -0.22
CA TYR A 201 31.44 13.02 -0.95
C TYR A 201 30.40 11.92 -0.70
N SER A 202 30.67 10.66 -0.98
CA SER A 202 29.67 9.58 -0.78
C SER A 202 29.18 9.48 0.66
N LEU A 203 30.09 9.50 1.65
CA LEU A 203 29.75 9.42 3.06
C LEU A 203 28.98 10.64 3.57
N GLY A 204 29.11 11.81 2.94
CA GLY A 204 28.29 12.98 3.28
C GLY A 204 26.78 12.74 3.12
N ALA A 205 26.37 11.81 2.23
CA ALA A 205 24.98 11.42 2.02
C ALA A 205 24.48 10.30 2.96
N VAL A 206 25.32 9.84 3.89
CA VAL A 206 25.01 8.75 4.82
C VAL A 206 24.85 9.33 6.23
N GLU A 207 23.85 8.83 6.96
CA GLU A 207 23.71 9.09 8.39
C GLU A 207 24.95 8.60 9.14
N ASP A 208 25.56 9.51 9.91
CA ASP A 208 26.85 9.27 10.58
C ASP A 208 27.97 8.81 9.64
N GLY A 209 27.95 9.26 8.38
CA GLY A 209 28.91 8.85 7.35
C GLY A 209 30.40 9.01 7.72
N PRO A 210 30.85 10.10 8.37
CA PRO A 210 32.25 10.23 8.76
C PRO A 210 32.78 9.07 9.62
N ALA A 211 31.93 8.49 10.49
CA ALA A 211 32.30 7.33 11.31
C ALA A 211 32.42 6.02 10.51
N LEU A 212 31.97 6.00 9.25
CA LEU A 212 31.96 4.83 8.36
C LEU A 212 33.11 4.84 7.34
N ALA A 213 34.07 5.76 7.46
CA ALA A 213 35.21 5.85 6.55
C ALA A 213 36.02 4.54 6.48
N GLY A 214 36.26 3.90 7.62
CA GLY A 214 36.93 2.59 7.68
C GLY A 214 36.13 1.47 7.00
N THR A 215 34.80 1.49 7.14
CA THR A 215 33.91 0.52 6.49
C THR A 215 33.96 0.65 4.97
N LEU A 216 33.87 1.88 4.42
CA LEU A 216 33.96 2.09 2.98
C LEU A 216 35.35 1.71 2.45
N ALA A 217 36.42 2.08 3.15
CA ALA A 217 37.78 1.69 2.76
C ALA A 217 37.94 0.16 2.70
N GLN A 218 37.39 -0.57 3.67
CA GLN A 218 37.37 -2.03 3.66
C GLN A 218 36.57 -2.59 2.48
N ALA A 219 35.39 -2.03 2.18
CA ALA A 219 34.59 -2.44 1.02
C ALA A 219 35.33 -2.22 -0.31
N MET A 220 36.03 -1.09 -0.45
CA MET A 220 36.85 -0.78 -1.63
C MET A 220 38.03 -1.76 -1.80
N GLN A 221 38.62 -2.22 -0.70
CA GLN A 221 39.69 -3.22 -0.73
C GLN A 221 39.17 -4.62 -1.08
N ASN A 222 38.05 -5.01 -0.47
CA ASN A 222 37.47 -6.33 -0.67
C ASN A 222 36.81 -6.49 -2.05
N PHE A 223 36.22 -5.41 -2.57
CA PHE A 223 35.38 -5.45 -3.77
C PHE A 223 35.55 -4.21 -4.68
N PRO A 224 36.78 -3.95 -5.19
CA PRO A 224 37.12 -2.72 -5.90
C PRO A 224 36.26 -2.48 -7.14
N GLY A 225 35.93 -3.53 -7.90
CA GLY A 225 35.09 -3.45 -9.10
C GLY A 225 33.67 -2.94 -8.80
N ALA A 226 33.04 -3.40 -7.71
CA ALA A 226 31.73 -2.89 -7.32
C ALA A 226 31.83 -1.44 -6.85
N THR A 227 32.79 -1.13 -5.98
CA THR A 227 32.92 0.24 -5.44
C THR A 227 33.37 1.28 -6.47
N SER A 228 33.92 0.88 -7.62
CA SER A 228 34.32 1.79 -8.68
C SER A 228 33.28 1.97 -9.78
N THR A 229 32.35 1.03 -9.93
CA THR A 229 31.41 1.01 -11.07
C THR A 229 29.95 0.89 -10.67
N ALA A 230 29.66 0.88 -9.36
CA ALA A 230 28.30 0.77 -8.87
C ALA A 230 27.41 1.91 -9.38
N ALA A 231 26.19 1.55 -9.74
CA ALA A 231 25.10 2.45 -10.01
C ALA A 231 23.90 2.01 -9.18
N VAL A 232 23.07 2.97 -8.77
CA VAL A 232 21.87 2.69 -7.98
C VAL A 232 20.63 3.25 -8.67
N THR A 233 19.56 2.47 -8.65
CA THR A 233 18.21 2.94 -8.96
C THR A 233 17.34 2.83 -7.71
N THR A 234 16.36 3.72 -7.60
CA THR A 234 15.40 3.74 -6.49
C THR A 234 13.99 3.56 -7.04
N GLY A 235 13.15 2.79 -6.37
CA GLY A 235 11.73 2.72 -6.67
C GLY A 235 10.88 3.62 -5.77
N ASP A 236 9.65 3.20 -5.49
CA ASP A 236 8.65 4.01 -4.81
C ASP A 236 9.05 4.36 -3.36
N ILE A 237 9.09 5.66 -3.08
CA ILE A 237 9.41 6.19 -1.76
C ILE A 237 8.14 6.30 -0.91
N VAL A 238 8.14 5.56 0.20
CA VAL A 238 7.09 5.59 1.22
C VAL A 238 7.59 6.37 2.43
N PHE A 239 7.02 7.55 2.68
CA PHE A 239 7.27 8.29 3.90
C PHE A 239 6.60 7.58 5.08
N THR A 240 7.41 7.06 6.01
CA THR A 240 6.93 6.42 7.25
C THR A 240 6.74 7.43 8.38
N SER A 241 7.40 8.59 8.28
CA SER A 241 7.16 9.76 9.12
C SER A 241 7.62 11.04 8.40
N PRO A 242 7.44 12.25 8.97
CA PRO A 242 8.00 13.47 8.39
C PRO A 242 9.54 13.49 8.32
N ARG A 243 10.21 12.52 8.98
CA ARG A 243 11.67 12.46 9.15
C ARG A 243 12.30 11.15 8.66
N SER A 244 11.49 10.21 8.18
CA SER A 244 11.94 8.88 7.75
C SER A 244 11.14 8.41 6.54
N ALA A 245 11.80 7.69 5.65
CA ALA A 245 11.18 7.03 4.51
C ALA A 245 11.77 5.64 4.31
N ALA A 246 11.01 4.78 3.67
CA ALA A 246 11.47 3.49 3.17
C ALA A 246 11.32 3.47 1.65
N LEU A 247 12.21 2.75 0.97
CA LEU A 247 12.20 2.63 -0.47
C LEU A 247 12.89 1.34 -0.92
N PRO A 248 12.41 0.71 -2.02
CA PRO A 248 13.20 -0.26 -2.73
C PRO A 248 14.33 0.46 -3.48
N PHE A 249 15.49 -0.18 -3.58
CA PHE A 249 16.63 0.26 -4.36
C PHE A 249 17.33 -0.94 -4.97
N HIS A 250 18.04 -0.72 -6.08
CA HIS A 250 18.77 -1.78 -6.78
C HIS A 250 20.15 -1.24 -7.13
N ILE A 251 21.18 -1.95 -6.69
CA ILE A 251 22.58 -1.63 -7.00
C ILE A 251 23.08 -2.61 -8.05
N THR A 252 23.59 -2.09 -9.15
CA THR A 252 24.28 -2.84 -10.20
C THR A 252 25.72 -2.36 -10.31
N TYR A 253 26.62 -3.21 -10.80
CA TYR A 253 28.02 -2.86 -11.05
C TYR A 253 28.56 -3.73 -12.18
N GLN A 254 29.65 -3.31 -12.81
CA GLN A 254 30.18 -3.98 -14.00
C GLN A 254 30.62 -5.41 -13.68
N GLN A 255 30.19 -6.36 -14.52
CA GLN A 255 30.52 -7.80 -14.44
C GLN A 255 30.15 -8.46 -13.09
N GLY A 256 29.23 -7.83 -12.35
CA GLY A 256 28.81 -8.24 -11.03
C GLY A 256 27.65 -9.22 -10.97
N ALA A 257 27.53 -9.89 -9.82
CA ALA A 257 26.28 -10.56 -9.47
C ALA A 257 25.19 -9.51 -9.20
N ASP A 258 24.00 -9.77 -9.75
CA ASP A 258 22.81 -8.98 -9.45
C ASP A 258 22.19 -9.47 -8.14
N PHE A 259 22.13 -8.59 -7.13
CA PHE A 259 21.50 -8.87 -5.84
C PHE A 259 19.99 -8.57 -5.83
N GLY A 260 19.44 -8.17 -6.96
CA GLY A 260 18.04 -7.80 -7.13
C GLY A 260 17.66 -6.53 -6.37
N VAL A 261 16.36 -6.32 -6.23
CA VAL A 261 15.79 -5.19 -5.50
C VAL A 261 15.89 -5.43 -3.99
N GLN A 262 16.39 -4.42 -3.29
CA GLN A 262 16.65 -4.42 -1.86
C GLN A 262 15.83 -3.33 -1.19
N ASN A 263 15.48 -3.49 0.08
CA ASN A 263 14.75 -2.48 0.83
C ASN A 263 15.69 -1.65 1.70
N GLY A 264 15.58 -0.33 1.59
CA GLY A 264 16.37 0.62 2.34
C GLY A 264 15.51 1.65 3.05
N THR A 265 16.16 2.43 3.90
CA THR A 265 15.53 3.57 4.59
C THR A 265 16.38 4.82 4.47
N ALA A 266 15.70 5.95 4.40
CA ALA A 266 16.26 7.28 4.41
C ALA A 266 15.78 8.04 5.66
N VAL A 267 16.63 8.91 6.19
CA VAL A 267 16.36 9.73 7.38
C VAL A 267 16.80 11.16 7.15
N ILE A 268 16.19 12.11 7.88
CA ILE A 268 16.61 13.51 7.85
C ILE A 268 17.55 13.84 9.03
N VAL A 269 18.78 14.24 8.71
CA VAL A 269 19.82 14.63 9.67
C VAL A 269 20.32 16.03 9.30
N GLY A 270 20.29 16.96 10.25
CA GLY A 270 20.72 18.34 9.99
C GLY A 270 19.93 19.04 8.87
N GLY A 271 18.66 18.65 8.65
CA GLY A 271 17.81 19.19 7.58
C GLY A 271 18.05 18.58 6.20
N GLN A 272 18.96 17.62 6.07
CA GLN A 272 19.27 16.93 4.81
C GLN A 272 18.79 15.49 4.86
N TRP A 273 18.17 15.02 3.78
CA TRP A 273 17.87 13.60 3.62
C TRP A 273 19.16 12.83 3.35
N LYS A 274 19.31 11.70 4.04
CA LYS A 274 20.47 10.82 3.97
C LYS A 274 20.01 9.37 3.91
N VAL A 275 20.86 8.50 3.35
CA VAL A 275 20.72 7.05 3.53
C VAL A 275 20.93 6.74 5.01
N SER A 276 20.05 5.94 5.61
CA SER A 276 20.24 5.53 7.00
C SER A 276 21.53 4.74 7.18
N ARG A 277 22.13 4.83 8.36
CA ARG A 277 23.33 4.06 8.70
C ARG A 277 23.08 2.57 8.51
N GLN A 278 21.93 2.08 8.97
CA GLN A 278 21.55 0.67 8.85
C GLN A 278 21.54 0.20 7.40
N THR A 279 20.91 0.95 6.50
CA THR A 279 20.88 0.58 5.08
C THR A 279 22.27 0.57 4.47
N TYR A 280 23.08 1.59 4.74
CA TYR A 280 24.45 1.64 4.23
C TYR A 280 25.30 0.47 4.74
N CYS A 281 25.21 0.16 6.03
CA CYS A 281 25.91 -0.96 6.64
C CYS A 281 25.51 -2.32 6.08
N THR A 282 24.22 -2.54 5.83
CA THR A 282 23.76 -3.77 5.15
C THR A 282 24.43 -3.92 3.78
N VAL A 283 24.46 -2.86 2.97
CA VAL A 283 25.07 -2.88 1.63
C VAL A 283 26.58 -3.13 1.71
N MET A 284 27.29 -2.40 2.59
CA MET A 284 28.74 -2.58 2.77
C MET A 284 29.08 -3.98 3.29
N GLY A 285 28.20 -4.59 4.09
CA GLY A 285 28.33 -5.97 4.54
C GLY A 285 28.34 -6.99 3.40
N TRP A 286 27.67 -6.73 2.28
CA TRP A 286 27.75 -7.60 1.09
C TRP A 286 29.14 -7.59 0.45
N ALA A 287 29.88 -6.49 0.60
CA ALA A 287 31.30 -6.39 0.22
C ALA A 287 32.24 -6.90 1.33
N GLY A 288 31.72 -7.57 2.37
CA GLY A 288 32.51 -8.11 3.48
C GLY A 288 33.07 -7.05 4.43
N ALA A 289 32.56 -5.81 4.37
CA ALA A 289 32.99 -4.76 5.28
C ALA A 289 32.25 -4.84 6.63
N THR A 290 32.92 -4.43 7.71
CA THR A 290 32.33 -4.38 9.05
C THR A 290 31.93 -2.95 9.40
N CYS A 291 30.71 -2.77 9.89
CA CYS A 291 30.26 -1.50 10.44
C CYS A 291 30.55 -1.41 11.95
N PRO A 292 31.11 -0.28 12.43
CA PRO A 292 31.24 -0.04 13.86
C PRO A 292 29.86 0.13 14.50
N ALA A 293 29.79 -0.17 15.80
CA ALA A 293 28.60 0.10 16.60
C ALA A 293 28.21 1.60 16.52
N PRO A 294 26.91 1.94 16.63
CA PRO A 294 26.43 3.32 16.65
C PRO A 294 26.95 4.12 17.85
#